data_AF-A0A6C0B534-F1
#
_entry.id   AF-A0A6C0B534-F1
#
_cell.length_a   1.000
_cell.length_b   1.000
_cell.length_c   1.000
_cell.angle_alpha   90.00
_cell.angle_beta   90.00
_cell.angle_gamma   90.00
#
_symmetry.space_group_name_H-M   'P 1'
#
loop_
_entity.id
_entity.type
_entity.pdbx_description
1 polymer ?
#
loop_
_entity_poly.entity_id
_entity_poly.type
_entity_poly.pdbx_seq_one_letter_code
_entity_poly.pdbx_strand_id
1 'polypeptide(L)' 'MFVVLVGGYSNQRSEFMRIVEAIDDDRIVWVEDKKSFYYIAKLFVYFGGPISTPPGKLIITWSGDHLETLHRVYKTLGL' A
#
# COMPACT_ATOMS: atom_id res chain seq x y z
N MET A 1 -7.43 10.51 7.57
CA MET A 1 -7.32 9.99 6.19
C MET A 1 -5.84 9.77 5.86
N PHE A 2 -5.47 8.52 5.54
CA PHE A 2 -4.11 8.10 5.21
C PHE A 2 -4.02 7.78 3.72
N VAL A 3 -2.93 8.16 3.05
CA VAL A 3 -2.68 7.77 1.66
C VAL A 3 -1.67 6.63 1.64
N VAL A 4 -2.07 5.50 1.04
CA VAL A 4 -1.25 4.30 0.90
C VAL A 4 -0.97 4.07 -0.57
N LEU A 5 0.31 3.99 -0.94
CA LEU A 5 0.74 3.71 -2.30
C LEU A 5 1.04 2.23 -2.48
N VAL A 6 0.53 1.63 -3.54
CA VAL A 6 0.68 0.19 -3.81
C VAL A 6 1.47 0.00 -5.12
N GLY A 7 2.68 -0.54 -5.01
CA GLY A 7 3.62 -0.72 -6.14
C GLY A 7 4.15 -2.14 -6.27
N GLY A 8 4.83 -2.43 -7.38
CA GLY A 8 5.47 -3.73 -7.65
C GLY A 8 4.75 -4.59 -8.70
N TYR A 9 4.92 -5.92 -8.63
CA TYR A 9 4.40 -6.84 -9.65
C TYR A 9 2.87 -6.76 -9.82
N SER A 10 2.43 -6.69 -11.08
CA SER A 10 1.06 -6.33 -11.45
C SER A 10 0.00 -7.30 -10.97
N ASN A 11 0.22 -8.62 -11.06
CA ASN A 11 -0.83 -9.60 -10.78
C ASN A 11 -1.27 -9.58 -9.30
N GLN A 12 -0.31 -9.74 -8.38
CA GLN A 12 -0.57 -9.77 -6.95
C GLN A 12 -1.05 -8.41 -6.42
N ARG A 13 -0.46 -7.32 -6.93
CA ARG A 13 -0.90 -5.97 -6.65
C ARG A 13 -2.36 -5.73 -7.06
N SER A 14 -2.76 -6.19 -8.24
CA SER A 14 -4.12 -5.97 -8.75
C SER A 14 -5.16 -6.74 -7.93
N GLU A 15 -4.84 -7.96 -7.50
CA GLU A 15 -5.68 -8.72 -6.59
C GLU A 15 -5.81 -8.03 -5.23
N PHE A 16 -4.70 -7.57 -4.66
CA PHE A 16 -4.71 -6.81 -3.41
C PHE A 16 -5.54 -5.53 -3.52
N MET A 17 -5.41 -4.78 -4.62
CA MET A 17 -6.23 -3.58 -4.86
C MET A 17 -7.72 -3.89 -4.87
N ARG A 18 -8.16 -5.00 -5.49
CA ARG A 18 -9.56 -5.42 -5.44
C ARG A 18 -10.04 -5.76 -4.04
N ILE A 19 -9.20 -6.38 -3.22
CA ILE A 19 -9.52 -6.72 -1.83
C ILE A 19 -9.74 -5.44 -1.02
N VAL A 20 -8.84 -4.45 -1.14
CA VAL A 20 -8.97 -3.21 -0.36
C VAL A 20 -10.11 -2.31 -0.84
N GLU A 21 -10.43 -2.33 -2.13
CA GLU A 21 -11.62 -1.66 -2.68
C GLU A 21 -12.93 -2.25 -2.14
N ALA A 22 -12.96 -3.57 -1.89
CA ALA A 22 -14.16 -4.24 -1.36
C ALA A 22 -14.42 -3.95 0.13
N ILE A 23 -13.42 -3.49 0.89
CA ILE A 23 -13.54 -3.18 2.32
C ILE A 23 -14.18 -1.81 2.55
N ASP A 24 -14.01 -0.88 1.61
CA ASP A 24 -14.59 0.47 1.65
C ASP A 24 -14.30 1.24 2.96
N ASP A 25 -13.03 1.33 3.35
CA ASP A 25 -12.60 2.08 4.55
C ASP A 25 -12.24 3.54 4.20
N ASP A 26 -13.11 4.47 4.60
CA ASP A 26 -12.97 5.91 4.34
C ASP A 26 -11.75 6.56 5.02
N ARG A 27 -11.11 5.87 5.97
CA ARG A 27 -9.90 6.35 6.64
C ARG A 27 -8.65 6.17 5.76
N ILE A 28 -8.68 5.31 4.75
CA ILE A 28 -7.53 4.97 3.90
C ILE A 28 -7.85 5.19 2.42
N VAL A 29 -7.02 5.99 1.77
CA VAL A 29 -7.03 6.16 0.31
C VAL A 29 -5.93 5.30 -0.29
N TRP A 30 -6.33 4.25 -1.00
CA TRP A 30 -5.44 3.35 -1.73
C TRP A 30 -5.18 3.90 -3.12
N VAL A 31 -3.91 4.03 -3.49
CA VAL A 31 -3.50 4.58 -4.79
C VAL A 31 -2.42 3.68 -5.37
N GLU A 32 -2.51 3.35 -6.65
CA GLU A 32 -1.36 2.72 -7.32
C GLU A 32 -0.13 3.64 -7.27
N ASP A 33 1.06 3.05 -7.17
CA ASP A 33 2.32 3.78 -7.11
C ASP A 33 2.45 4.83 -8.23
N LYS A 34 2.34 6.10 -7.84
CA LYS A 34 2.40 7.27 -8.70
C LYS A 34 3.23 8.34 -8.01
N LYS A 35 4.31 8.78 -8.68
CA LYS A 35 5.25 9.80 -8.17
C LYS A 35 4.56 11.08 -7.67
N SER A 36 3.45 11.47 -8.30
CA SER A 36 2.65 12.64 -7.91
C SER A 36 2.01 12.52 -6.53
N PHE A 37 2.01 11.36 -5.88
CA PHE A 37 1.43 11.16 -4.55
C PHE A 37 2.49 10.97 -3.46
N TYR A 38 3.78 10.99 -3.81
CA TYR A 38 4.87 10.66 -2.88
C TYR A 38 4.95 11.59 -1.68
N TYR A 39 4.63 12.87 -1.87
CA TYR A 39 4.68 13.85 -0.80
C TYR A 39 3.57 13.60 0.25
N ILE A 40 2.37 13.22 -0.17
CA ILE A 40 1.23 12.93 0.73
C ILE A 40 1.18 11.50 1.25
N ALA A 41 1.78 10.54 0.56
CA ALA A 41 1.77 9.15 0.96
C ALA A 41 2.38 8.97 2.36
N LYS A 42 1.68 8.22 3.21
CA LYS A 42 2.15 7.85 4.55
C LYS A 42 2.85 6.51 4.56
N LEU A 43 2.39 5.60 3.71
CA LEU A 43 2.84 4.21 3.66
C LEU A 43 2.93 3.73 2.21
N PHE A 44 3.92 2.91 1.93
CA PHE A 44 4.12 2.23 0.66
C PHE A 44 3.98 0.73 0.89
N VAL A 45 3.11 0.06 0.14
CA VAL A 45 2.96 -1.40 0.11
C VAL A 45 3.60 -1.92 -1.15
N TYR A 46 4.48 -2.90 -1.00
CA TYR A 46 5.36 -3.32 -2.07
C TYR A 46 5.26 -4.80 -2.43
N PHE A 47 4.98 -5.07 -3.71
CA PHE A 47 4.78 -6.40 -4.28
C PHE A 47 5.98 -6.89 -5.13
N GLY A 48 7.20 -6.43 -4.85
CA GLY A 48 8.42 -6.87 -5.56
C GLY A 48 8.81 -6.02 -6.80
N GLY A 49 10.07 -6.10 -7.23
CA GLY A 49 10.67 -5.29 -8.32
C GLY A 49 11.70 -4.24 -7.85
N PRO A 50 12.05 -3.21 -8.66
CA PRO A 50 12.79 -2.02 -8.21
C PRO A 50 11.88 -0.95 -7.58
N ILE A 51 12.28 -0.40 -6.42
CA ILE A 51 11.54 0.67 -5.70
C ILE A 51 12.31 1.98 -5.73
N SER A 52 11.56 3.08 -5.88
CA SER A 52 12.01 4.45 -5.69
C SER A 52 11.21 5.11 -4.54
N THR A 53 11.37 4.65 -3.29
CA THR A 53 10.67 5.28 -2.16
C THR A 53 11.46 6.50 -1.67
N PRO A 54 10.82 7.67 -1.47
CA PRO A 54 11.46 8.80 -0.81
C PRO A 54 11.94 8.45 0.60
N PRO A 55 13.04 9.07 1.08
CA PRO A 55 13.50 8.88 2.44
C PRO A 55 12.43 9.28 3.47
N GLY A 56 12.35 8.55 4.59
CA GLY A 56 11.45 8.84 5.71
C GLY A 56 10.00 8.39 5.54
N LYS A 57 9.69 7.61 4.49
CA LYS A 57 8.36 7.01 4.30
C LYS A 57 8.30 5.59 4.88
N LEU A 58 7.14 5.21 5.41
CA LEU A 58 6.91 3.85 5.90
C LEU A 58 6.76 2.90 4.71
N ILE A 59 7.32 1.70 4.83
CA ILE A 59 7.30 0.68 3.78
C ILE A 59 6.88 -0.65 4.39
N ILE A 60 5.94 -1.32 3.73
CA ILE A 60 5.56 -2.71 3.99
C ILE A 60 5.83 -3.51 2.71
N THR A 61 6.60 -4.57 2.85
CA THR A 61 6.74 -5.58 1.79
C THR A 61 5.65 -6.62 1.95
N TRP A 62 4.98 -6.93 0.83
CA TRP A 62 4.02 -8.01 0.72
C TRP A 62 4.65 -9.34 1.13
N SER A 63 3.95 -10.09 1.97
CA SER A 63 4.44 -11.32 2.59
C SER A 63 4.14 -12.60 1.80
N GLY A 64 3.39 -12.49 0.70
CA GLY A 64 2.77 -13.65 0.04
C GLY A 64 1.30 -13.85 0.40
N ASP A 65 0.80 -13.16 1.43
CA ASP A 65 -0.59 -13.19 1.86
C ASP A 65 -1.18 -11.77 1.90
N HIS A 66 -2.31 -11.59 1.20
CA HIS A 66 -2.97 -10.29 1.06
C HIS A 66 -3.63 -9.81 2.36
N LEU A 67 -4.24 -10.70 3.13
CA LEU A 67 -4.93 -10.36 4.37
C LEU A 67 -3.94 -10.06 5.50
N GLU A 68 -2.84 -10.82 5.56
CA GLU A 68 -1.75 -10.53 6.50
C GLU A 68 -1.10 -9.18 6.17
N THR A 69 -0.85 -8.91 4.88
CA THR A 69 -0.29 -7.63 4.43
C THR A 69 -1.22 -6.48 4.78
N LEU A 70 -2.52 -6.66 4.59
CA LEU A 70 -3.54 -5.67 4.95
C LEU A 70 -3.55 -5.41 6.47
N HIS A 71 -3.56 -6.45 7.30
CA HIS A 71 -3.47 -6.28 8.76
C HIS A 71 -2.24 -5.51 9.18
N ARG A 72 -1.10 -5.75 8.53
CA ARG A 72 0.14 -4.99 8.78
C ARG A 72 -0.01 -3.51 8.40
N VAL A 73 -0.71 -3.20 7.31
CA VAL A 73 -1.02 -1.81 6.93
C VAL A 73 -1.83 -1.13 8.03
N TYR A 74 -2.94 -1.72 8.45
CA TYR A 74 -3.80 -1.16 9.51
C TYR A 74 -3.03 -0.95 10.81
N LYS A 75 -2.32 -1.97 11.27
CA LYS A 75 -1.46 -1.89 12.46
C LYS A 75 -0.40 -0.78 12.34
N THR A 76 0.21 -0.61 11.17
CA THR A 76 1.23 0.43 10.94
C THR A 76 0.64 1.83 10.93
N LEU A 77 -0.61 1.98 10.49
CA LEU A 77 -1.33 3.25 10.50
C LEU A 77 -2.00 3.56 11.84
N GLY A 78 -2.05 2.59 12.77
CA GLY A 78 -2.72 2.72 14.07
C GLY A 78 -4.24 2.70 13.97
N LEU A 79 -4.79 1.90 13.04
CA LEU A 79 -6.22 1.81 12.70
C LEU A 79 -6.89 0.52 13.16
#